data_AF-A0A1I7TSA7-F1
#
_entry.id   AF-A0A1I7TSA7-F1
#
_cell.length_a   1.000
_cell.length_b   1.000
_cell.length_c   1.000
_cell.angle_alpha   90.00
_cell.angle_beta   90.00
_cell.angle_gamma   90.00
#
_symmetry.space_group_name_H-M   'P 1'
#
loop_
_entity.id
_entity.type
_entity.pdbx_description
1 polymer ?
#
loop_
_entity_poly.entity_id
_entity_poly.type
_entity_poly.pdbx_seq_one_letter_code
_entity_poly.pdbx_strand_id
1 'polypeptide(L)'
;MSLFEPTENGLLGTHVLWNDIEEAMQNAFGTDSHFGPNRKVTNIGDMKGFLSRLALIEPDWVSSNIHSIKLPDKFVVKIASQLSLIEIARMTKNTILEKEKIPQMRDITKTFHNREIEIYKIIEKENNPKIIHPKMYTFKYLNDLTDLKAFIVSEYIPNVYISMHESISAENLIPVLKTLAAFSALGEKIPKSELSFVSKTSLWTDVLKDIKDDEVCEAVYFSANLKTFRAFNDRHLF
;
A
#
# COMPACT_ATOMS: atom_id res chain seq x y z
N MET A 1 5.62 -18.11 -11.70
CA MET A 1 5.58 -17.32 -10.45
C MET A 1 5.65 -15.85 -10.82
N SER A 2 4.58 -15.13 -10.54
CA SER A 2 4.41 -13.71 -10.86
C SER A 2 3.53 -13.03 -9.82
N LEU A 3 3.53 -11.69 -9.74
CA LEU A 3 2.71 -10.94 -8.75
C LEU A 3 1.19 -11.06 -8.95
N PHE A 4 0.77 -11.71 -10.04
CA PHE A 4 -0.61 -11.93 -10.44
C PHE A 4 -1.07 -13.38 -10.29
N GLU A 5 -0.16 -14.29 -10.01
CA GLU A 5 -0.46 -15.68 -9.71
C GLU A 5 -0.69 -15.80 -8.19
N PRO A 6 -1.86 -16.27 -7.74
CA PRO A 6 -2.06 -16.52 -6.32
C PRO A 6 -1.23 -17.71 -5.87
N THR A 7 -0.86 -17.73 -4.58
CA THR A 7 -0.23 -18.89 -3.94
C THR A 7 -1.11 -19.40 -2.79
N GLU A 8 -1.06 -20.71 -2.50
CA GLU A 8 -1.88 -21.31 -1.43
C GLU A 8 -1.40 -20.92 -0.03
N ASN A 9 -0.09 -20.75 0.15
CA ASN A 9 0.53 -20.57 1.48
C ASN A 9 0.80 -19.11 1.84
N GLY A 10 0.72 -18.20 0.89
CA GLY A 10 1.01 -16.79 1.14
C GLY A 10 -0.17 -16.02 1.71
N LEU A 11 0.16 -14.99 2.49
CA LEU A 11 -0.80 -14.08 3.10
C LEU A 11 -1.70 -13.50 2.03
N LEU A 12 -3.02 -13.74 2.19
CA LEU A 12 -4.06 -13.27 1.29
C LEU A 12 -3.81 -13.65 -0.19
N GLY A 13 -3.25 -14.84 -0.42
CA GLY A 13 -2.94 -15.38 -1.74
C GLY A 13 -1.68 -14.79 -2.38
N THR A 14 -0.93 -13.93 -1.69
CA THR A 14 0.31 -13.33 -2.23
C THR A 14 1.50 -14.31 -2.12
N HIS A 15 2.74 -13.84 -2.34
CA HIS A 15 3.95 -14.65 -2.16
C HIS A 15 4.60 -14.46 -0.78
N VAL A 16 4.11 -13.48 0.00
CA VAL A 16 4.63 -13.15 1.32
C VAL A 16 4.05 -14.12 2.33
N LEU A 17 4.91 -14.74 3.13
CA LEU A 17 4.56 -15.71 4.16
C LEU A 17 4.52 -15.03 5.53
N TRP A 18 3.92 -15.72 6.51
CA TRP A 18 3.95 -15.30 7.92
C TRP A 18 5.38 -15.04 8.42
N ASN A 19 6.31 -15.96 8.14
CA ASN A 19 7.70 -15.86 8.60
C ASN A 19 8.42 -14.63 8.01
N ASP A 20 8.09 -14.22 6.78
CA ASP A 20 8.70 -13.03 6.17
C ASP A 20 8.33 -11.75 6.95
N ILE A 21 7.10 -11.69 7.48
CA ILE A 21 6.62 -10.56 8.28
C ILE A 21 7.09 -10.65 9.73
N GLU A 22 7.12 -11.86 10.31
CA GLU A 22 7.61 -12.09 11.67
C GLU A 22 9.08 -11.68 11.79
N GLU A 23 9.95 -12.18 10.92
CA GLU A 23 11.37 -11.87 10.91
C GLU A 23 11.60 -10.35 10.73
N ALA A 24 10.84 -9.72 9.82
CA ALA A 24 10.95 -8.29 9.59
C ALA A 24 10.53 -7.47 10.83
N MET A 25 9.53 -7.90 11.57
CA MET A 25 9.07 -7.26 12.80
C MET A 25 10.00 -7.55 13.99
N GLN A 26 10.50 -8.77 14.13
CA GLN A 26 11.53 -9.12 15.13
C GLN A 26 12.76 -8.22 14.98
N ASN A 27 13.25 -8.06 13.74
CA ASN A 27 14.34 -7.16 13.42
C ASN A 27 14.01 -5.69 13.72
N ALA A 28 12.82 -5.22 13.35
CA ALA A 28 12.39 -3.84 13.58
C ALA A 28 12.28 -3.47 15.08
N PHE A 29 11.91 -4.44 15.92
CA PHE A 29 11.73 -4.23 17.36
C PHE A 29 12.88 -4.75 18.22
N GLY A 30 13.88 -5.42 17.63
CA GLY A 30 14.97 -6.05 18.37
C GLY A 30 14.47 -7.07 19.38
N THR A 31 13.57 -7.97 18.96
CA THR A 31 12.91 -8.94 19.85
C THR A 31 12.98 -10.36 19.30
N ASP A 32 13.03 -11.35 20.20
CA ASP A 32 12.88 -12.78 19.89
C ASP A 32 11.42 -13.27 20.03
N SER A 33 10.47 -12.34 20.21
CA SER A 33 9.04 -12.67 20.29
C SER A 33 8.53 -13.16 18.93
N HIS A 34 7.62 -14.13 18.93
CA HIS A 34 7.07 -14.73 17.70
C HIS A 34 5.56 -14.58 17.64
N PHE A 35 4.99 -14.71 16.45
CA PHE A 35 3.55 -14.74 16.24
C PHE A 35 2.97 -16.02 16.80
N GLY A 36 1.92 -15.86 17.61
CA GLY A 36 1.28 -16.94 18.31
C GLY A 36 0.41 -17.83 17.42
N PRO A 37 -0.16 -18.89 18.03
CA PRO A 37 -1.05 -19.81 17.33
C PRO A 37 -2.39 -19.18 16.96
N ASN A 38 -2.84 -18.11 17.65
CA ASN A 38 -4.10 -17.43 17.34
C ASN A 38 -3.92 -16.21 16.44
N ARG A 39 -2.78 -16.09 15.75
CA ARG A 39 -2.53 -15.01 14.80
C ARG A 39 -3.59 -14.96 13.70
N LYS A 40 -3.96 -13.75 13.27
CA LYS A 40 -5.00 -13.52 12.25
C LYS A 40 -4.53 -12.56 11.19
N VAL A 41 -5.00 -12.82 9.97
CA VAL A 41 -4.85 -11.92 8.82
C VAL A 41 -6.23 -11.59 8.28
N THR A 42 -6.52 -10.30 8.12
CA THR A 42 -7.75 -9.80 7.52
C THR A 42 -7.43 -8.93 6.32
N ASN A 43 -8.08 -9.19 5.16
CA ASN A 43 -7.95 -8.30 4.01
C ASN A 43 -8.77 -7.02 4.26
N ILE A 44 -8.08 -5.91 4.49
CA ILE A 44 -8.70 -4.58 4.69
C ILE A 44 -8.62 -3.70 3.43
N GLY A 45 -7.95 -4.20 2.39
CA GLY A 45 -7.75 -3.53 1.11
C GLY A 45 -8.71 -4.00 0.02
N ASP A 46 -9.68 -4.84 0.36
CA ASP A 46 -10.62 -5.37 -0.62
C ASP A 46 -11.37 -4.26 -1.35
N MET A 47 -11.33 -4.33 -2.68
CA MET A 47 -11.83 -3.27 -3.59
C MET A 47 -11.19 -1.88 -3.39
N LYS A 48 -10.04 -1.78 -2.70
CA LYS A 48 -9.30 -0.53 -2.44
C LYS A 48 -7.80 -0.60 -2.80
N GLY A 49 -7.22 -1.79 -2.86
CA GLY A 49 -5.80 -1.99 -3.10
C GLY A 49 -5.47 -2.21 -4.58
N PHE A 50 -5.41 -1.15 -5.38
CA PHE A 50 -5.22 -1.25 -6.84
C PHE A 50 -4.05 -2.17 -7.26
N LEU A 51 -2.82 -1.85 -6.86
CA LEU A 51 -1.59 -2.64 -7.10
C LEU A 51 -0.96 -3.14 -5.79
N SER A 52 -1.79 -3.42 -4.79
CA SER A 52 -1.34 -4.00 -3.53
C SER A 52 -2.44 -4.79 -2.84
N ARG A 53 -2.03 -5.66 -1.93
CA ARG A 53 -2.93 -6.30 -0.96
C ARG A 53 -2.68 -5.70 0.41
N LEU A 54 -3.74 -5.26 1.11
CA LEU A 54 -3.62 -4.72 2.47
C LEU A 54 -4.09 -5.77 3.48
N ALA A 55 -3.16 -6.26 4.27
CA ALA A 55 -3.40 -7.19 5.36
C ALA A 55 -3.37 -6.45 6.69
N LEU A 56 -4.45 -6.55 7.47
CA LEU A 56 -4.42 -6.28 8.91
C LEU A 56 -3.93 -7.54 9.60
N ILE A 57 -2.80 -7.42 10.31
CA ILE A 57 -2.20 -8.51 11.05
C ILE A 57 -2.48 -8.33 12.53
N GLU A 58 -3.00 -9.39 13.15
CA GLU A 58 -3.11 -9.55 14.60
C GLU A 58 -2.14 -10.68 14.98
N PRO A 59 -0.92 -10.36 15.45
CA PRO A 59 0.17 -11.32 15.56
C PRO A 59 0.02 -12.32 16.70
N ASP A 60 -0.81 -12.06 17.71
CA ASP A 60 -0.91 -12.89 18.93
C ASP A 60 0.47 -13.13 19.56
N TRP A 61 1.23 -12.06 19.83
CA TRP A 61 2.64 -12.18 20.25
C TRP A 61 2.84 -13.14 21.43
N VAL A 62 3.74 -14.10 21.25
CA VAL A 62 4.23 -14.99 22.30
C VAL A 62 5.69 -14.65 22.56
N SER A 63 6.03 -14.41 23.83
CA SER A 63 7.37 -14.01 24.24
C SER A 63 7.88 -14.89 25.38
N SER A 64 9.20 -15.12 25.40
CA SER A 64 9.93 -15.73 26.49
C SER A 64 10.44 -14.73 27.53
N ASN A 65 10.49 -13.42 27.23
CA ASN A 65 11.00 -12.36 28.12
C ASN A 65 10.32 -11.00 27.85
N ILE A 66 9.26 -10.69 28.62
CA ILE A 66 8.32 -9.59 28.36
C ILE A 66 8.81 -8.19 28.83
N HIS A 67 9.97 -8.05 29.46
CA HIS A 67 10.18 -6.93 30.38
C HIS A 67 10.66 -5.57 29.82
N SER A 68 10.55 -5.25 28.53
CA SER A 68 10.85 -3.85 28.11
C SER A 68 10.28 -3.34 26.78
N ILE A 69 9.83 -4.18 25.85
CA ILE A 69 9.43 -3.73 24.51
C ILE A 69 7.91 -3.79 24.34
N LYS A 70 7.29 -2.63 24.09
CA LYS A 70 5.86 -2.56 23.74
C LYS A 70 5.69 -2.93 22.26
N LEU A 71 5.26 -4.15 21.99
CA LEU A 71 4.93 -4.65 20.66
C LEU A 71 3.51 -4.24 20.23
N PRO A 72 3.23 -4.06 18.93
CA PRO A 72 1.90 -3.68 18.45
C PRO A 72 0.93 -4.88 18.48
N ASP A 73 -0.25 -4.67 19.06
CA ASP A 73 -1.34 -5.67 19.05
C ASP A 73 -1.93 -5.90 17.66
N LYS A 74 -1.85 -4.88 16.79
CA LYS A 74 -2.24 -4.94 15.38
C LYS A 74 -1.35 -4.03 14.54
N PHE A 75 -1.12 -4.42 13.29
CA PHE A 75 -0.41 -3.59 12.32
C PHE A 75 -0.88 -3.89 10.89
N VAL A 76 -0.57 -2.99 9.96
CA VAL A 76 -0.92 -3.16 8.55
C VAL A 76 0.31 -3.61 7.77
N VAL A 77 0.12 -4.58 6.88
CA VAL A 77 1.08 -4.97 5.87
C VAL A 77 0.50 -4.68 4.49
N LYS A 78 1.12 -3.74 3.77
CA LYS A 78 0.83 -3.48 2.36
C LYS A 78 1.78 -4.29 1.50
N ILE A 79 1.26 -5.33 0.85
CA ILE A 79 2.03 -6.27 0.04
C ILE A 79 1.92 -5.85 -1.43
N ALA A 80 3.05 -5.70 -2.12
CA ALA A 80 3.05 -5.45 -3.56
C ALA A 80 2.42 -6.64 -4.30
N SER A 81 1.32 -6.41 -5.02
CA SER A 81 0.55 -7.49 -5.64
C SER A 81 -0.42 -6.96 -6.70
N GLN A 82 -0.66 -7.74 -7.76
CA GLN A 82 -1.63 -7.41 -8.81
C GLN A 82 -2.95 -8.16 -8.67
N LEU A 83 -3.10 -8.98 -7.63
CA LEU A 83 -4.28 -9.84 -7.46
C LEU A 83 -5.58 -9.04 -7.33
N SER A 84 -5.56 -7.94 -6.56
CA SER A 84 -6.70 -7.03 -6.42
C SER A 84 -7.13 -6.39 -7.74
N LEU A 85 -6.18 -6.04 -8.62
CA LEU A 85 -6.48 -5.49 -9.95
C LEU A 85 -7.21 -6.52 -10.80
N ILE A 86 -6.76 -7.78 -10.76
CA ILE A 86 -7.33 -8.89 -11.52
C ILE A 86 -8.75 -9.21 -11.02
N GLU A 87 -8.97 -9.16 -9.72
CA GLU A 87 -10.31 -9.30 -9.14
C GLU A 87 -11.25 -8.21 -9.63
N ILE A 88 -10.82 -6.95 -9.63
CA ILE A 88 -11.61 -5.83 -10.17
C ILE A 88 -11.86 -6.01 -11.68
N ALA A 89 -10.85 -6.40 -12.44
CA ALA A 89 -10.99 -6.68 -13.88
C ALA A 89 -12.08 -7.72 -14.16
N ARG A 90 -12.04 -8.85 -13.43
CA ARG A 90 -13.07 -9.90 -13.51
C ARG A 90 -14.45 -9.38 -13.14
N MET A 91 -14.56 -8.65 -12.03
CA MET A 91 -15.84 -8.11 -11.56
C MET A 91 -16.46 -7.10 -12.53
N THR A 92 -15.62 -6.35 -13.25
CA THR A 92 -16.05 -5.36 -14.24
C THR A 92 -16.18 -5.93 -15.65
N LYS A 93 -15.92 -7.24 -15.84
CA LYS A 93 -15.83 -7.91 -17.15
C LYS A 93 -14.86 -7.21 -18.09
N ASN A 94 -13.82 -6.60 -17.54
CA ASN A 94 -12.81 -5.88 -18.29
C ASN A 94 -11.76 -6.87 -18.79
N THR A 95 -11.96 -7.38 -20.00
CA THR A 95 -11.10 -8.41 -20.63
C THR A 95 -9.72 -7.90 -21.03
N ILE A 96 -9.55 -6.58 -21.09
CA ILE A 96 -8.31 -5.90 -21.47
C ILE A 96 -7.22 -6.10 -20.38
N LEU A 97 -7.62 -6.07 -19.11
CA LEU A 97 -6.73 -6.33 -17.97
C LEU A 97 -6.42 -7.83 -17.75
N GLU A 98 -7.14 -8.73 -18.41
CA GLU A 98 -7.00 -10.19 -18.23
C GLU A 98 -6.00 -10.86 -19.19
N LYS A 99 -5.82 -10.34 -20.41
CA LYS A 99 -5.22 -11.16 -21.50
C LYS A 99 -3.79 -10.85 -21.91
N GLU A 100 -3.30 -9.60 -21.88
CA GLU A 100 -2.02 -9.30 -22.58
C GLU A 100 -1.04 -8.35 -21.85
N LYS A 101 -1.40 -7.71 -20.73
CA LYS A 101 -0.56 -6.63 -20.13
C LYS A 101 -0.14 -6.79 -18.68
N ILE A 102 -0.50 -7.91 -18.04
CA ILE A 102 -0.12 -8.17 -16.65
C ILE A 102 1.41 -8.18 -16.41
N PRO A 103 2.25 -8.67 -17.35
CA PRO A 103 3.70 -8.55 -17.23
C PRO A 103 4.21 -7.09 -17.26
N GLN A 104 3.59 -6.19 -18.02
CA GLN A 104 3.97 -4.76 -18.09
C GLN A 104 3.60 -4.02 -16.80
N MET A 105 2.53 -4.43 -16.13
CA MET A 105 2.12 -3.88 -14.83
C MET A 105 3.12 -4.19 -13.70
N ARG A 106 4.05 -5.12 -13.94
CA ARG A 106 5.00 -5.56 -12.92
C ARG A 106 6.03 -4.48 -12.59
N ASP A 107 6.60 -3.87 -13.62
CA ASP A 107 7.57 -2.79 -13.45
C ASP A 107 6.89 -1.55 -12.87
N ILE A 108 5.63 -1.31 -13.24
CA ILE A 108 4.78 -0.28 -12.63
C ILE A 108 4.59 -0.56 -11.13
N THR A 109 4.25 -1.80 -10.76
CA THR A 109 4.07 -2.22 -9.35
C THR A 109 5.36 -2.02 -8.55
N LYS A 110 6.49 -2.46 -9.10
CA LYS A 110 7.83 -2.25 -8.51
C LYS A 110 8.14 -0.77 -8.32
N THR A 111 7.86 0.04 -9.34
CA THR A 111 8.11 1.47 -9.32
C THR A 111 7.28 2.16 -8.25
N PHE A 112 5.98 1.88 -8.16
CA PHE A 112 5.10 2.46 -7.15
C PHE A 112 5.52 2.06 -5.74
N HIS A 113 5.73 0.76 -5.52
CA HIS A 113 6.10 0.22 -4.21
C HIS A 113 7.43 0.81 -3.72
N ASN A 114 8.48 0.76 -4.55
CA ASN A 114 9.80 1.25 -4.14
C ASN A 114 9.80 2.78 -3.96
N ARG A 115 9.08 3.54 -4.82
CA ARG A 115 8.94 5.00 -4.65
C ARG A 115 8.22 5.35 -3.35
N GLU A 116 7.18 4.61 -2.98
CA GLU A 116 6.47 4.81 -1.72
C GLU A 116 7.39 4.60 -0.51
N ILE A 117 8.25 3.58 -0.54
CA ILE A 117 9.28 3.36 0.50
C ILE A 117 10.22 4.56 0.59
N GLU A 118 10.75 5.06 -0.53
CA GLU A 118 11.66 6.21 -0.53
C GLU A 118 11.01 7.47 0.06
N ILE A 119 9.74 7.73 -0.26
CA ILE A 119 9.01 8.86 0.30
C ILE A 119 8.86 8.73 1.82
N TYR A 120 8.49 7.56 2.33
CA TYR A 120 8.40 7.36 3.79
C TYR A 120 9.77 7.55 4.47
N LYS A 121 10.85 7.05 3.89
CA LYS A 121 12.21 7.27 4.42
C LYS A 121 12.58 8.75 4.50
N ILE A 122 12.21 9.54 3.49
CA ILE A 122 12.42 10.99 3.50
C ILE A 122 11.60 11.65 4.61
N ILE A 123 10.32 11.29 4.75
CA ILE A 123 9.44 11.84 5.78
C ILE A 123 9.99 11.52 7.18
N GLU A 124 10.40 10.27 7.43
CA GLU A 124 10.98 9.84 8.71
C GLU A 124 12.31 10.54 9.00
N LYS A 125 13.17 10.73 7.98
CA LYS A 125 14.44 11.48 8.10
C LYS A 125 14.21 12.94 8.47
N GLU A 126 13.22 13.59 7.85
CA GLU A 126 12.87 14.99 8.14
C GLU A 126 12.28 15.13 9.56
N ASN A 127 11.56 14.11 10.04
CA ASN A 127 10.98 14.05 11.38
C ASN A 127 10.19 15.32 11.76
N ASN A 128 9.46 15.87 10.79
CA ASN A 128 8.69 17.10 10.98
C ASN A 128 7.31 16.76 11.56
N PRO A 129 6.99 17.20 12.80
CA PRO A 129 5.75 16.81 13.47
C PRO A 129 4.48 17.36 12.82
N LYS A 130 4.61 18.27 11.84
CA LYS A 130 3.48 18.78 11.06
C LYS A 130 3.08 17.84 9.93
N ILE A 131 3.97 16.95 9.49
CA ILE A 131 3.68 15.95 8.46
C ILE A 131 3.11 14.73 9.18
N ILE A 132 1.78 14.59 9.16
CA ILE A 132 1.11 13.45 9.79
C ILE A 132 1.20 12.26 8.82
N HIS A 133 1.80 11.17 9.27
CA HIS A 133 1.86 9.90 8.56
C HIS A 133 1.78 8.76 9.58
N PRO A 134 1.36 7.56 9.16
CA PRO A 134 1.42 6.42 10.06
C PRO A 134 2.87 6.14 10.43
N LYS A 135 3.13 5.71 11.66
CA LYS A 135 4.43 5.14 12.05
C LYS A 135 4.75 3.94 11.14
N MET A 136 5.92 3.97 10.50
CA MET A 136 6.41 2.82 9.74
C MET A 136 7.24 1.94 10.65
N TYR A 137 7.10 0.62 10.51
CA TYR A 137 7.88 -0.35 11.28
C TYR A 137 9.02 -0.92 10.46
N THR A 138 8.76 -1.30 9.21
CA THR A 138 9.78 -1.87 8.32
C THR A 138 9.30 -1.90 6.87
N PHE A 139 10.24 -2.07 5.94
CA PHE A 139 10.00 -2.10 4.51
C PHE A 139 10.84 -3.20 3.86
N LYS A 140 10.28 -3.87 2.85
CA LYS A 140 11.01 -4.74 1.94
C LYS A 140 10.80 -4.29 0.51
N TYR A 141 11.89 -3.91 -0.16
CA TYR A 141 11.89 -3.48 -1.56
C TYR A 141 11.58 -4.64 -2.50
N LEU A 142 11.00 -4.31 -3.66
CA LEU A 142 10.92 -5.24 -4.77
C LEU A 142 12.18 -5.08 -5.64
N ASN A 143 13.25 -5.79 -5.27
CA ASN A 143 14.57 -5.66 -5.91
C ASN A 143 14.73 -6.60 -7.10
N ASP A 144 14.61 -7.91 -6.85
CA ASP A 144 14.72 -8.95 -7.86
C ASP A 144 13.33 -9.42 -8.31
N LEU A 145 13.21 -9.72 -9.59
CA LEU A 145 12.06 -10.34 -10.21
C LEU A 145 11.96 -11.85 -9.86
N THR A 146 12.92 -12.44 -9.15
CA THR A 146 12.75 -13.78 -8.56
C THR A 146 12.16 -13.74 -7.15
N ASP A 147 12.41 -12.67 -6.39
CA ASP A 147 11.86 -12.47 -5.05
C ASP A 147 10.58 -11.62 -5.10
N LEU A 148 9.44 -12.30 -5.19
CA LEU A 148 8.11 -11.69 -5.26
C LEU A 148 7.58 -11.20 -3.90
N LYS A 149 8.43 -11.15 -2.88
CA LYS A 149 8.07 -10.78 -1.52
C LYS A 149 8.50 -9.35 -1.24
N ALA A 150 7.60 -8.39 -1.48
CA ALA A 150 7.82 -6.99 -1.17
C ALA A 150 6.63 -6.42 -0.40
N PHE A 151 6.91 -5.66 0.65
CA PHE A 151 5.88 -5.16 1.56
C PHE A 151 6.32 -3.92 2.32
N ILE A 152 5.34 -3.18 2.83
CA ILE A 152 5.49 -2.08 3.79
C ILE A 152 4.72 -2.47 5.04
N VAL A 153 5.34 -2.35 6.21
CA VAL A 153 4.69 -2.62 7.50
C VAL A 153 4.55 -1.32 8.28
N SER A 154 3.33 -1.00 8.70
CA SER A 154 3.02 0.25 9.38
C SER A 154 2.04 0.07 10.53
N GLU A 155 1.92 1.10 11.36
CA GLU A 155 0.88 1.13 12.39
C GLU A 155 -0.52 1.03 11.78
N TYR A 156 -1.41 0.39 12.53
CA TYR A 156 -2.83 0.36 12.20
C TYR A 156 -3.54 1.55 12.85
N ILE A 157 -4.12 2.41 12.03
CA ILE A 157 -4.95 3.53 12.49
C ILE A 157 -6.42 3.19 12.20
N PRO A 158 -7.24 2.88 13.23
CA PRO A 158 -8.65 2.54 13.04
C PRO A 158 -9.49 3.79 12.69
N ASN A 159 -10.61 3.57 12.01
CA ASN A 159 -11.68 4.58 11.81
C ASN A 159 -11.28 5.86 11.07
N VAL A 160 -10.33 5.78 10.13
CA VAL A 160 -9.84 6.93 9.34
C VAL A 160 -10.59 7.19 8.03
N TYR A 161 -11.69 6.48 7.76
CA TYR A 161 -12.43 6.65 6.52
C TYR A 161 -13.51 7.72 6.66
N ILE A 162 -13.48 8.70 5.77
CA ILE A 162 -14.56 9.66 5.55
C ILE A 162 -14.97 9.53 4.08
N SER A 163 -16.26 9.36 3.83
CA SER A 163 -16.77 9.29 2.46
C SER A 163 -16.77 10.67 1.81
N MET A 164 -16.63 10.71 0.48
CA MET A 164 -16.53 11.98 -0.28
C MET A 164 -17.76 12.90 -0.13
N HIS A 165 -18.90 12.36 0.28
CA HIS A 165 -20.14 13.10 0.48
C HIS A 165 -20.33 13.56 1.94
N GLU A 166 -19.48 13.11 2.86
CA GLU A 166 -19.56 13.49 4.26
C GLU A 166 -18.82 14.81 4.49
N SER A 167 -19.44 15.72 5.24
CA SER A 167 -18.82 16.99 5.60
C SER A 167 -17.74 16.77 6.66
N ILE A 168 -16.57 17.38 6.47
CA ILE A 168 -15.48 17.40 7.44
C ILE A 168 -15.54 18.72 8.20
N SER A 169 -15.51 18.68 9.53
CA SER A 169 -15.44 19.90 10.34
C SER A 169 -14.14 20.67 10.06
N ALA A 170 -14.16 22.00 10.22
CA ALA A 170 -12.95 22.80 10.07
C ALA A 170 -11.82 22.33 11.01
N GLU A 171 -12.16 21.92 12.23
CA GLU A 171 -11.23 21.38 13.22
C GLU A 171 -10.50 20.13 12.72
N ASN A 172 -11.21 19.22 12.05
CA ASN A 172 -10.63 18.00 11.48
C ASN A 172 -9.88 18.26 10.17
N LEU A 173 -10.23 19.32 9.44
CA LEU A 173 -9.58 19.69 8.18
C LEU A 173 -8.24 20.42 8.39
N ILE A 174 -8.13 21.25 9.44
CA ILE A 174 -6.93 22.06 9.73
C ILE A 174 -5.64 21.21 9.80
N PRO A 175 -5.59 20.07 10.52
CA PRO A 175 -4.41 19.22 10.55
C PRO A 175 -3.99 18.73 9.16
N VAL A 176 -4.95 18.33 8.31
CA VAL A 176 -4.69 17.89 6.94
C VAL A 176 -4.07 19.00 6.10
N LEU A 177 -4.60 20.21 6.19
CA LEU A 177 -4.06 21.38 5.49
C LEU A 177 -2.64 21.74 5.96
N LYS A 178 -2.39 21.64 7.28
CA LYS A 178 -1.05 21.85 7.84
C LYS A 178 -0.04 20.79 7.36
N THR A 179 -0.45 19.53 7.31
CA THR A 179 0.35 18.43 6.75
C THR A 179 0.64 18.66 5.28
N LEU A 180 -0.36 19.04 4.48
CA LEU A 180 -0.16 19.35 3.06
C LEU A 180 0.84 20.49 2.87
N ALA A 181 0.68 21.60 3.60
CA ALA A 181 1.59 22.74 3.52
C ALA A 181 3.03 22.37 3.94
N ALA A 182 3.18 21.59 5.01
CA ALA A 182 4.49 21.13 5.48
C ALA A 182 5.16 20.17 4.47
N PHE A 183 4.39 19.24 3.90
CA PHE A 183 4.87 18.29 2.90
C PHE A 183 5.26 18.98 1.59
N SER A 184 4.47 19.95 1.13
CA SER A 184 4.83 20.76 -0.04
C SER A 184 6.11 21.57 0.19
N ALA A 185 6.25 22.19 1.37
CA ALA A 185 7.46 22.92 1.71
C ALA A 185 8.69 22.01 1.84
N LEU A 186 8.51 20.76 2.27
CA LEU A 186 9.57 19.75 2.29
C LEU A 186 10.06 19.43 0.87
N GLY A 187 9.13 19.25 -0.09
CA GLY A 187 9.47 19.00 -1.49
C GLY A 187 10.40 20.03 -2.12
N GLU A 188 10.26 21.32 -1.75
CA GLU A 188 11.14 22.41 -2.21
C GLU A 188 12.52 22.41 -1.56
N LYS A 189 12.65 21.84 -0.35
CA LYS A 189 13.92 21.83 0.40
C LYS A 189 14.82 20.67 0.03
N ILE A 190 14.24 19.54 -0.40
CA ILE A 190 15.02 18.32 -0.65
C ILE A 190 15.90 18.53 -1.89
N PRO A 191 17.22 18.22 -1.81
CA PRO A 191 18.10 18.30 -2.97
C PRO A 191 17.61 17.40 -4.12
N LYS A 192 17.72 17.90 -5.35
CA LYS A 192 17.32 17.13 -6.55
C LYS A 192 18.00 15.76 -6.68
N SER A 193 19.20 15.61 -6.12
CA SER A 193 19.91 14.33 -6.07
C SER A 193 19.19 13.28 -5.21
N GLU A 194 18.61 13.70 -4.08
CA GLU A 194 17.82 12.84 -3.19
C GLU A 194 16.45 12.51 -3.81
N LEU A 195 15.93 13.36 -4.70
CA LEU A 195 14.70 13.12 -5.46
C LEU A 195 14.93 12.43 -6.81
N SER A 196 16.07 11.80 -7.04
CA SER A 196 16.39 11.14 -8.33
C SER A 196 15.41 10.03 -8.72
N PHE A 197 14.74 9.42 -7.74
CA PHE A 197 13.67 8.43 -7.98
C PHE A 197 12.34 9.06 -8.39
N VAL A 198 12.13 10.36 -8.11
CA VAL A 198 10.93 11.11 -8.51
C VAL A 198 11.08 11.52 -9.97
N SER A 199 10.11 11.15 -10.80
CA SER A 199 10.13 11.51 -12.21
C SER A 199 9.93 13.02 -12.41
N LYS A 200 10.49 13.54 -13.51
CA LYS A 200 10.22 14.90 -13.99
C LYS A 200 8.79 15.05 -14.53
N THR A 201 8.11 13.95 -14.83
CA THR A 201 6.70 13.96 -15.23
C THR A 201 5.84 13.26 -14.19
N SER A 202 4.51 13.45 -14.24
CA SER A 202 3.66 12.81 -13.24
C SER A 202 3.81 11.29 -13.31
N LEU A 203 3.70 10.63 -12.16
CA LEU A 203 3.77 9.18 -12.06
C LEU A 203 2.80 8.50 -13.04
N TRP A 204 1.59 9.05 -13.15
CA TRP A 204 0.57 8.60 -14.10
C TRP A 204 0.98 8.87 -15.54
N THR A 205 1.63 9.99 -15.83
CA THR A 205 2.14 10.28 -17.18
C THR A 205 3.17 9.25 -17.61
N ASP A 206 4.11 8.87 -16.74
CA ASP A 206 5.09 7.82 -17.07
C ASP A 206 4.41 6.46 -17.28
N VAL A 207 3.52 6.09 -16.36
CA VAL A 207 2.80 4.80 -16.39
C VAL A 207 1.89 4.67 -17.60
N LEU A 208 1.17 5.74 -17.94
CA LEU A 208 0.25 5.76 -19.08
C LEU A 208 1.01 5.87 -20.41
N LYS A 209 2.19 6.49 -20.46
CA LYS A 209 3.04 6.51 -21.67
C LYS A 209 3.50 5.11 -22.08
N ASP A 210 3.78 4.25 -21.10
CA ASP A 210 4.19 2.87 -21.36
C ASP A 210 3.00 1.97 -21.74
N ILE A 211 1.78 2.41 -21.40
CA ILE A 211 0.54 1.78 -21.83
C ILE A 211 0.13 2.35 -23.20
N LYS A 212 0.63 1.71 -24.27
CA LYS A 212 0.35 2.11 -25.67
C LYS A 212 -1.10 1.93 -26.15
N ASP A 213 -2.03 1.62 -25.25
CA ASP A 213 -3.40 1.24 -25.59
C ASP A 213 -4.36 2.03 -24.70
N ASP A 214 -5.11 2.90 -25.33
CA ASP A 214 -6.02 3.83 -24.66
C ASP A 214 -7.11 3.09 -23.87
N GLU A 215 -7.54 1.91 -24.32
CA GLU A 215 -8.56 1.13 -23.59
C GLU A 215 -8.00 0.56 -22.27
N VAL A 216 -6.69 0.24 -22.23
CA VAL A 216 -6.00 -0.20 -21.01
C VAL A 216 -5.83 0.98 -20.05
N CYS A 217 -5.47 2.15 -20.58
CA CYS A 217 -5.39 3.38 -19.79
C CYS A 217 -6.73 3.71 -19.12
N GLU A 218 -7.83 3.65 -19.88
CA GLU A 218 -9.18 3.85 -19.33
C GLU A 218 -9.56 2.77 -18.31
N ALA A 219 -9.24 1.49 -18.58
CA ALA A 219 -9.49 0.40 -17.65
C ALA A 219 -8.79 0.60 -16.30
N VAL A 220 -7.50 0.96 -16.32
CA VAL A 220 -6.69 1.29 -15.13
C VAL A 220 -7.27 2.49 -14.39
N TYR A 221 -7.63 3.55 -15.11
CA TYR A 221 -8.21 4.75 -14.51
C TYR A 221 -9.58 4.48 -13.88
N PHE A 222 -10.42 3.68 -14.55
CA PHE A 222 -11.74 3.31 -14.06
C PHE A 222 -11.67 2.42 -12.81
N SER A 223 -10.78 1.43 -12.82
CA SER A 223 -10.59 0.51 -11.68
C SER A 223 -9.95 1.20 -10.47
N ALA A 224 -9.07 2.20 -10.66
CA ALA A 224 -8.58 3.05 -9.59
C ALA A 224 -9.70 3.93 -8.96
N ASN A 225 -10.77 4.21 -9.71
CA ASN A 225 -11.86 5.11 -9.31
C ASN A 225 -13.21 4.39 -9.08
N LEU A 226 -13.24 3.06 -9.04
CA LEU A 226 -14.49 2.27 -9.04
C LEU A 226 -15.44 2.60 -7.87
N LYS A 227 -14.91 3.07 -6.74
CA LYS A 227 -15.70 3.52 -5.59
C LYS A 227 -16.46 4.81 -5.83
N THR A 228 -15.88 5.72 -6.61
CA THR A 228 -16.54 6.96 -7.03
C THR A 228 -17.76 6.65 -7.89
N PHE A 229 -17.65 5.63 -8.75
CA PHE A 229 -18.71 5.29 -9.70
C PHE A 229 -19.88 4.53 -9.06
N ARG A 230 -19.63 3.55 -8.18
CA ARG A 230 -20.72 2.82 -7.47
C ARG A 230 -21.52 3.72 -6.53
N ALA A 231 -20.86 4.64 -5.83
CA ALA A 231 -21.55 5.60 -4.97
C ALA A 231 -22.51 6.54 -5.74
N PHE A 232 -22.28 6.74 -7.04
CA PHE A 232 -23.16 7.50 -7.92
C PHE A 232 -24.35 6.67 -8.44
N ASN A 233 -24.12 5.41 -8.84
CA ASN A 233 -25.17 4.57 -9.42
C ASN A 233 -26.20 4.04 -8.41
N ASP A 234 -25.83 3.86 -7.14
CA ASP A 234 -26.78 3.39 -6.11
C ASP A 234 -27.80 4.48 -5.67
N ARG A 235 -27.73 5.70 -6.23
CA ARG A 235 -28.69 6.80 -5.98
C ARG A 235 -29.76 6.98 -7.07
N HIS A 236 -29.83 6.10 -8.07
CA HIS A 236 -30.89 6.14 -9.09
C HIS A 236 -31.98 5.05 -8.92
N LEU A 237 -32.10 4.50 -7.71
CA LEU A 237 -33.18 3.57 -7.33
C LEU A 237 -33.98 4.12 -6.14
N PHE A 238 -34.48 5.35 -6.21
CA PHE A 238 -35.68 5.83 -5.50
C PHE A 238 -36.30 7.00 -6.28
#